data_AF-A0A8C6S385-F1
#
_entry.id   AF-A0A8C6S385-F1
#
_cell.length_a   1.000
_cell.length_b   1.000
_cell.length_c   1.000
_cell.angle_alpha   90.00
_cell.angle_beta   90.00
_cell.angle_gamma   90.00
#
_symmetry.space_group_name_H-M   'P 1'
#
loop_
_entity.id
_entity.type
_entity.pdbx_description
1 polymer ?
#
loop_
_entity_poly.entity_id
_entity_poly.type
_entity_poly.pdbx_seq_one_letter_code
_entity_poly.pdbx_strand_id
1 'polypeptide(L)'
;SLESTVEKKEQALKTDQSEIFLHIQQLGKDLKSLNCQLANLKNNGSEMTCCPLHWLEHEGSCYWFSQSGKSWPEADKYCQLENAHLVVVNSMEEQKLGPRAAR
;
A
#
# COMPACT_ATOMS: atom_id res chain seq x y z
N SER A 1 -23.34 -22.32 34.47
CA SER A 1 -23.26 -23.54 33.64
C SER A 1 -22.03 -23.43 32.73
N LEU A 2 -21.51 -24.55 32.19
CA LEU A 2 -20.44 -24.53 31.17
C LEU A 2 -20.80 -23.62 29.99
N GLU A 3 -22.08 -23.61 29.60
CA GLU A 3 -22.65 -22.77 28.55
C GLU A 3 -22.39 -21.27 28.78
N SER A 4 -22.71 -20.76 29.97
CA SER A 4 -22.44 -19.36 30.33
C SER A 4 -20.94 -19.00 30.34
N THR A 5 -20.05 -19.98 30.49
CA THR A 5 -18.59 -19.75 30.40
C THR A 5 -18.15 -19.66 28.95
N VAL A 6 -18.74 -20.47 28.06
CA VAL A 6 -18.47 -20.44 26.61
C VAL A 6 -18.92 -19.11 26.01
N GLU A 7 -20.14 -18.66 26.32
CA GLU A 7 -20.69 -17.39 25.82
C GLU A 7 -19.82 -16.18 26.22
N LYS A 8 -19.37 -16.14 27.48
CA LYS A 8 -18.46 -15.10 27.96
C LYS A 8 -17.13 -15.08 27.21
N LYS A 9 -16.57 -16.25 26.91
CA LYS A 9 -15.32 -16.35 26.14
C LYS A 9 -15.52 -15.94 24.68
N GLU A 10 -16.66 -16.28 24.08
CA GLU A 10 -16.98 -15.89 22.71
C GLU A 10 -17.13 -14.37 22.59
N GLN A 11 -17.82 -13.73 23.54
CA GLN A 11 -17.94 -12.28 23.59
C GLN A 11 -16.59 -11.60 23.79
N ALA A 12 -15.77 -12.10 24.72
CA ALA A 12 -14.41 -11.58 24.93
C ALA A 12 -13.57 -11.67 23.64
N LEU A 13 -13.60 -12.82 22.95
CA LEU A 13 -12.88 -12.99 21.69
C LEU A 13 -13.37 -12.03 20.59
N LYS A 14 -14.68 -11.77 20.50
CA LYS A 14 -15.25 -10.80 19.54
C LYS A 14 -14.81 -9.37 19.84
N THR A 15 -14.75 -9.00 21.12
CA THR A 15 -14.23 -7.70 21.56
C THR A 15 -12.75 -7.56 21.20
N ASP A 16 -11.93 -8.55 21.56
CA ASP A 16 -10.49 -8.55 21.27
C ASP A 16 -10.22 -8.46 19.76
N GLN A 17 -10.98 -9.20 18.94
CA GLN A 17 -10.89 -9.11 17.47
C GLN A 17 -11.21 -7.70 16.94
N SER A 18 -12.25 -7.06 17.50
CA SER A 18 -12.64 -5.72 17.10
C SER A 18 -11.57 -4.69 17.48
N GLU A 19 -10.98 -4.83 18.67
CA GLU A 19 -9.87 -3.99 19.13
C GLU A 19 -8.62 -4.19 18.26
N ILE A 20 -8.23 -5.44 17.98
CA ILE A 20 -7.09 -5.75 17.10
C ILE A 20 -7.30 -5.12 15.72
N PHE A 21 -8.49 -5.22 15.15
CA PHE A 21 -8.80 -4.61 13.87
C PHE A 21 -8.61 -3.09 13.88
N LEU A 22 -9.07 -2.40 14.93
CA LEU A 22 -8.87 -0.97 15.10
C LEU A 22 -7.37 -0.61 15.18
N HIS A 23 -6.59 -1.39 15.92
CA HIS A 23 -5.14 -1.18 16.02
C HIS A 23 -4.44 -1.40 14.67
N ILE A 24 -4.84 -2.41 13.89
CA ILE A 24 -4.32 -2.66 12.53
C ILE A 24 -4.64 -1.47 11.61
N GLN A 25 -5.86 -0.95 11.66
CA GLN A 25 -6.25 0.22 10.88
C GLN A 25 -5.44 1.45 11.25
N GLN A 26 -5.21 1.68 12.55
CA GLN A 26 -4.40 2.80 13.02
C GLN A 26 -2.95 2.66 12.58
N LEU A 27 -2.36 1.47 12.73
CA LEU A 27 -1.01 1.18 12.27
C LEU A 27 -0.85 1.42 10.77
N GLY A 28 -1.85 1.05 9.95
CA GLY A 28 -1.86 1.33 8.52
C GLY A 28 -1.83 2.84 8.20
N LYS A 29 -2.58 3.65 8.95
CA LYS A 29 -2.58 5.12 8.81
C LYS A 29 -1.22 5.71 9.20
N ASP A 30 -0.65 5.24 10.31
CA ASP A 30 0.62 5.75 10.83
C ASP A 30 1.77 5.41 9.89
N LEU A 31 1.81 4.19 9.36
CA LEU A 31 2.80 3.78 8.34
C LEU A 31 2.69 4.64 7.07
N LYS A 32 1.47 4.90 6.59
CA LYS A 32 1.25 5.78 5.43
C LYS A 32 1.78 7.19 5.69
N SER A 33 1.47 7.76 6.87
CA SER A 33 1.94 9.09 7.28
C SER A 33 3.46 9.16 7.35
N LEU A 34 4.09 8.15 7.95
CA LEU A 34 5.55 8.08 8.05
C LEU A 34 6.21 7.97 6.66
N ASN A 35 5.65 7.17 5.76
CA ASN A 35 6.15 7.05 4.39
C ASN A 35 6.06 8.39 3.63
N CYS A 36 4.98 9.15 3.80
CA CYS A 36 4.85 10.49 3.25
C CYS A 36 5.94 11.44 3.75
N GLN A 37 6.23 11.42 5.06
CA GLN A 37 7.27 12.27 5.65
C GLN A 37 8.66 11.92 5.07
N LEU A 38 8.94 10.62 4.92
CA LEU A 38 10.19 10.16 4.29
C LEU A 38 10.31 10.59 2.83
N ALA A 39 9.23 10.51 2.05
CA ALA A 39 9.21 10.98 0.66
C ALA A 39 9.49 12.48 0.56
N ASN A 40 8.86 13.32 1.40
CA ASN A 40 9.12 14.76 1.45
C ASN A 40 10.60 15.08 1.73
N LEU A 41 11.23 14.36 2.66
CA LEU A 41 12.64 14.53 2.98
C LEU A 41 13.54 14.12 1.81
N LYS A 42 13.23 13.00 1.14
CA LYS A 42 13.99 12.55 -0.05
C LYS A 42 13.87 13.51 -1.23
N ASN A 43 12.72 14.15 -1.40
CA ASN A 43 12.43 15.04 -2.50
C ASN A 43 12.91 16.49 -2.25
N ASN A 44 13.68 16.75 -1.17
CA ASN A 44 14.12 18.09 -0.77
C ASN A 44 12.96 19.12 -0.67
N GLY A 45 11.74 18.66 -0.36
CA GLY A 45 10.56 19.50 -0.25
C GLY A 45 10.06 20.12 -1.57
N SER A 46 10.53 19.67 -2.74
CA SER A 46 10.15 20.28 -4.03
C SER A 46 8.74 19.89 -4.51
N GLU A 47 8.21 18.75 -4.05
CA GLU A 47 6.83 18.32 -4.26
C GLU A 47 6.28 17.69 -2.98
N MET A 48 5.10 18.14 -2.55
CA MET A 48 4.41 17.67 -1.35
C MET A 48 3.62 16.38 -1.63
N THR A 49 4.27 15.42 -2.28
CA THR A 49 3.67 14.13 -2.66
C THR A 49 4.21 13.02 -1.75
N CYS A 50 3.32 12.10 -1.35
CA CYS A 50 3.69 10.93 -0.53
C CYS A 50 4.48 9.85 -1.30
N CYS A 51 4.80 10.14 -2.56
CA CYS A 51 5.45 9.23 -3.49
C CYS A 51 6.83 9.75 -3.90
N PRO A 52 7.73 8.88 -4.37
CA PRO A 52 9.01 9.34 -4.91
C PRO A 52 8.82 10.30 -6.10
N LEU A 53 9.83 11.11 -6.40
CA LEU A 53 9.79 12.02 -7.55
C LEU A 53 9.42 11.28 -8.84
N HIS A 54 8.51 11.86 -9.62
CA HIS A 54 7.97 11.30 -10.88
C HIS A 54 7.10 10.04 -10.73
N TRP A 55 6.65 9.72 -9.50
CA TRP A 55 5.62 8.73 -9.25
C TRP A 55 4.26 9.41 -9.02
N LEU A 56 3.20 8.78 -9.52
CA LEU A 56 1.83 9.27 -9.36
C LEU A 56 1.18 8.61 -8.14
N GLU A 57 0.66 9.40 -7.20
CA GLU A 57 -0.20 8.87 -6.14
C GLU A 57 -1.61 8.58 -6.69
N HIS A 58 -2.11 7.38 -6.44
CA HIS A 58 -3.51 7.03 -6.63
C HIS A 58 -3.97 6.06 -5.55
N GLU A 59 -5.07 6.37 -4.87
CA GLU A 59 -5.68 5.55 -3.81
C GLU A 59 -4.71 5.09 -2.71
N GLY A 60 -3.72 5.93 -2.38
CA GLY A 60 -2.71 5.61 -1.37
C GLY A 60 -1.63 4.64 -1.82
N SER A 61 -1.47 4.45 -3.13
CA SER A 61 -0.34 3.76 -3.74
C SER A 61 0.37 4.66 -4.74
N CYS A 62 1.64 4.39 -4.96
CA CYS A 62 2.48 5.13 -5.88
C CYS A 62 2.62 4.33 -7.16
N TYR A 63 2.50 4.97 -8.32
CA TYR A 63 2.61 4.33 -9.62
C TYR A 63 3.67 5.01 -10.46
N TRP A 64 4.52 4.22 -11.10
CA TRP A 64 5.49 4.72 -12.07
C TRP A 64 5.25 4.13 -13.44
N PHE A 65 5.31 4.97 -14.46
CA PHE A 65 5.07 4.57 -15.85
C PHE A 65 6.37 4.55 -16.63
N SER A 66 6.72 3.38 -17.16
CA SER A 66 7.92 3.27 -17.98
C SER A 66 7.77 4.07 -19.28
N GLN A 67 8.75 4.92 -19.59
CA GLN A 67 8.75 5.74 -20.81
C GLN A 67 8.96 4.90 -22.08
N SER A 68 9.61 3.74 -21.97
CA SER A 68 9.78 2.78 -23.07
C SER A 68 9.16 1.41 -22.76
N GLY A 69 8.85 0.64 -23.81
CA GLY A 69 8.43 -0.76 -23.65
C GLY A 69 9.64 -1.62 -23.29
N LYS A 70 9.47 -2.52 -22.32
CA LYS A 70 10.45 -3.52 -21.92
C LYS A 70 9.84 -4.91 -22.04
N SER A 71 10.66 -5.93 -22.24
CA SER A 71 10.18 -7.30 -22.06
C SER A 71 9.77 -7.52 -20.61
N TRP A 72 8.87 -8.46 -20.36
CA TRP A 72 8.38 -8.73 -19.00
C TRP A 72 9.52 -8.97 -17.99
N PRO A 73 10.56 -9.79 -18.28
CA PRO A 73 11.66 -10.02 -17.34
C PRO A 73 12.52 -8.77 -17.06
N GLU A 74 12.72 -7.92 -18.08
CA GLU A 74 13.45 -6.67 -17.92
C GLU A 74 12.66 -5.65 -17.10
N ALA A 75 11.33 -5.61 -17.29
CA ALA A 75 10.45 -4.74 -16.55
C ALA A 75 10.38 -5.16 -15.07
N ASP A 76 10.24 -6.45 -14.78
CA ASP A 76 10.24 -6.99 -13.42
C ASP A 76 11.56 -6.68 -12.69
N LYS A 77 12.70 -6.96 -13.34
CA LYS A 77 14.02 -6.62 -12.79
C LYS A 77 14.17 -5.12 -12.52
N TYR A 78 13.66 -4.27 -13.40
CA TYR A 78 13.70 -2.82 -13.20
C TYR A 78 12.87 -2.40 -11.98
N CYS A 79 11.64 -2.92 -11.83
CA CYS A 79 10.80 -2.61 -10.68
C CYS A 79 11.49 -2.98 -9.37
N GLN A 80 12.10 -4.16 -9.30
CA GLN A 80 12.82 -4.62 -8.11
C GLN A 80 14.00 -3.71 -7.73
N LEU A 81 14.72 -3.15 -8.71
CA LEU A 81 15.80 -2.18 -8.48
C LEU A 81 15.30 -0.85 -7.89
N GLU A 82 14.06 -0.48 -8.20
CA GLU A 82 13.37 0.70 -7.67
C GLU A 82 12.56 0.41 -6.39
N ASN A 83 12.78 -0.75 -5.74
CA ASN A 83 12.01 -1.22 -4.59
C ASN A 83 10.49 -1.28 -4.84
N ALA A 84 10.10 -1.66 -6.05
CA ALA A 84 8.73 -1.74 -6.52
C ALA A 84 8.43 -3.08 -7.21
N HIS A 85 7.20 -3.25 -7.65
CA HIS A 85 6.74 -4.42 -8.40
C HIS A 85 5.99 -4.02 -9.66
N LEU A 86 5.87 -4.93 -10.62
CA LEU A 86 4.94 -4.75 -11.73
C LEU A 86 3.52 -4.56 -11.18
N VAL A 87 2.76 -3.63 -11.75
CA VAL A 87 1.41 -3.34 -11.28
C VAL A 87 0.55 -4.61 -11.33
N VAL A 88 -0.11 -4.90 -10.21
CA VAL A 88 -1.19 -5.90 -10.15
C VAL A 88 -2.49 -5.12 -10.14
N VAL A 89 -3.35 -5.39 -11.13
CA VAL A 89 -4.62 -4.70 -11.32
C VAL A 89 -5.70 -5.33 -10.43
N ASN A 90 -6.15 -4.57 -9.44
CA ASN A 90 -7.20 -4.92 -8.48
C ASN A 90 -8.48 -4.09 -8.66
N SER A 91 -8.49 -3.10 -9.57
CA SER A 91 -9.65 -2.27 -9.86
C SER A 91 -9.78 -1.90 -11.35
N MET A 92 -10.98 -1.49 -11.77
CA MET A 92 -11.23 -1.01 -13.14
C MET A 92 -10.48 0.30 -13.45
N GLU A 93 -10.18 1.11 -12.43
CA GLU A 93 -9.36 2.31 -12.59
C GLU A 93 -7.88 1.95 -12.76
N GLU A 94 -7.37 0.99 -11.98
CA GLU A 94 -6.01 0.45 -12.17
C GLU A 94 -5.85 -0.19 -13.57
N GLN A 95 -6.90 -0.82 -14.11
CA GLN A 95 -6.87 -1.38 -15.47
C GLN A 95 -6.60 -0.33 -16.55
N LYS A 96 -6.99 0.93 -16.33
CA LYS A 96 -6.76 2.05 -17.27
C LYS A 96 -5.31 2.55 -17.24
N LEU A 97 -4.54 2.26 -16.18
CA LEU A 97 -3.13 2.63 -16.08
C LEU A 97 -2.27 1.87 -17.11
N GLY A 98 -2.70 0.67 -17.52
CA GLY A 98 -2.07 -0.10 -18.59
C GLY A 98 -0.83 -0.91 -18.16
N PRO A 99 -0.27 -1.74 -19.05
CA PRO A 99 0.68 -2.82 -18.70
C PRO A 99 2.10 -2.35 -18.38
N ARG A 100 2.36 -1.04 -18.38
CA ARG A 100 3.70 -0.44 -18.24
C ARG A 100 3.91 0.23 -16.89
N ALA A 101 2.95 0.07 -15.98
CA ALA A 101 3.02 0.65 -14.66
C ALA A 101 3.72 -0.29 -13.66
N ALA A 102 4.48 0.32 -12.75
CA ALA A 102 5.00 -0.28 -11.53
C ALA A 102 4.25 0.29 -10.32
N ARG A 103 4.18 -0.47 -9.22
CA ARG A 103 3.59 -0.08 -7.94
C ARG A 103 4.56 -0.35 -6.79
#